data_AF-A0A3M2LPF2-F1
#
_entry.id   AF-A0A3M2LPF2-F1
#
_cell.length_a   1.000
_cell.length_b   1.000
_cell.length_c   1.000
_cell.angle_alpha   90.00
_cell.angle_beta   90.00
_cell.angle_gamma   90.00
#
_symmetry.space_group_name_H-M   'P 1'
#
loop_
_entity.id
_entity.type
_entity.pdbx_description
1 polymer ?
#
loop_
_entity_poly.entity_id
_entity_poly.type
_entity_poly.pdbx_seq_one_letter_code
_entity_poly.pdbx_strand_id
1 'polypeptide(L)'
;MTARPEATANVRAREMNLYRRYFDLVVDGTKTIEVRVQYPNLRTLKAGDHIRFVCGRDDALTHVKRVTRYTSFEEMLDSEGPEKVNPTSPRDQQIADIRRIYGPEKEALGVLAIEIELVADPTP
;
A
#
# COMPACT_ATOMS: atom_id res chain seq x y z
N MET A 1 -33.81 -9.94 5.37
CA MET A 1 -32.41 -10.12 5.76
C MET A 1 -31.57 -9.36 4.76
N THR A 2 -30.73 -8.48 5.26
CA THR A 2 -30.06 -7.36 4.58
C THR A 2 -29.26 -7.81 3.35
N ALA A 3 -29.50 -7.11 2.23
CA ALA A 3 -28.77 -7.26 0.99
C ALA A 3 -27.27 -7.00 1.22
N ARG A 4 -26.43 -7.95 0.82
CA ARG A 4 -24.98 -7.74 0.66
C ARG A 4 -24.76 -6.78 -0.52
N PRO A 5 -23.88 -5.78 -0.43
CA PRO A 5 -23.45 -5.06 -1.62
C PRO A 5 -22.58 -5.99 -2.47
N GLU A 6 -23.10 -6.44 -3.61
CA GLU A 6 -22.39 -7.26 -4.63
C GLU A 6 -21.56 -6.41 -5.61
N ALA A 7 -21.35 -5.11 -5.35
CA ALA A 7 -20.69 -4.23 -6.30
C ALA A 7 -19.17 -4.44 -6.42
N THR A 8 -18.53 -5.05 -5.41
CA THR A 8 -17.06 -5.21 -5.35
C THR A 8 -16.56 -6.60 -5.73
N ALA A 9 -17.45 -7.48 -6.23
CA ALA A 9 -17.16 -8.90 -6.44
C ALA A 9 -16.38 -9.23 -7.73
N ASN A 10 -16.29 -8.31 -8.70
CA ASN A 10 -15.66 -8.58 -10.01
C ASN A 10 -14.38 -7.79 -10.30
N VAL A 11 -13.91 -6.95 -9.38
CA VAL A 11 -12.61 -6.31 -9.54
C VAL A 11 -11.54 -7.37 -9.28
N ARG A 12 -10.69 -7.65 -10.28
CA ARG A 12 -9.47 -8.46 -10.07
C ARG A 12 -8.50 -7.68 -9.19
N ALA A 13 -8.79 -7.66 -7.90
CA ALA A 13 -7.96 -7.03 -6.88
C ALA A 13 -6.99 -8.04 -6.31
N ARG A 14 -5.75 -7.61 -6.08
CA ARG A 14 -4.77 -8.40 -5.37
C ARG A 14 -4.97 -8.25 -3.88
N GLU A 15 -5.13 -9.35 -3.18
CA GLU A 15 -5.26 -9.32 -1.72
C GLU A 15 -3.89 -9.20 -1.05
N MET A 16 -3.80 -8.27 -0.10
CA MET A 16 -2.60 -8.01 0.67
C MET A 16 -2.94 -7.83 2.14
N ASN A 17 -2.26 -8.55 3.02
CA ASN A 17 -2.39 -8.30 4.45
C ASN A 17 -1.64 -7.02 4.83
N LEU A 18 -2.28 -6.21 5.67
CA LEU A 18 -1.72 -4.98 6.20
C LEU A 18 -1.92 -4.91 7.72
N TYR A 19 -0.91 -4.41 8.44
CA TYR A 19 -1.06 -4.19 9.88
C TYR A 19 -2.11 -3.12 10.15
N ARG A 20 -2.88 -3.28 11.23
CA ARG A 20 -3.97 -2.37 11.59
C ARG A 20 -3.56 -0.90 11.56
N ARG A 21 -2.40 -0.58 12.15
CA ARG A 21 -1.84 0.79 12.17
C ARG A 21 -1.69 1.43 10.80
N TYR A 22 -1.43 0.66 9.75
CA TYR A 22 -1.30 1.18 8.38
C TYR A 22 -2.62 1.10 7.63
N PHE A 23 -3.43 0.09 7.93
CA PHE A 23 -4.78 -0.05 7.38
C PHE A 23 -5.64 1.16 7.73
N ASP A 24 -5.63 1.58 8.99
CA ASP A 24 -6.39 2.74 9.44
C ASP A 24 -5.96 4.02 8.69
N LEU A 25 -4.67 4.18 8.37
CA LEU A 25 -4.17 5.32 7.57
C LEU A 25 -4.61 5.28 6.10
N VAL A 26 -4.76 4.08 5.52
CA VAL A 26 -5.29 3.93 4.16
C VAL A 26 -6.77 4.26 4.12
N VAL A 27 -7.53 3.79 5.11
CA VAL A 27 -8.97 4.06 5.24
C VAL A 27 -9.24 5.54 5.53
N ASP A 28 -8.36 6.18 6.30
CA ASP A 28 -8.40 7.63 6.55
C ASP A 28 -7.97 8.47 5.33
N GLY A 29 -7.45 7.82 4.28
CA GLY A 29 -6.99 8.47 3.04
C GLY A 29 -5.71 9.31 3.22
N THR A 30 -5.12 9.32 4.41
CA THR A 30 -3.87 10.03 4.70
C THR A 30 -2.66 9.29 4.15
N LYS A 31 -2.70 7.96 4.10
CA LYS A 31 -1.68 7.14 3.43
C LYS A 31 -2.07 6.87 1.97
N THR A 32 -1.31 7.44 1.06
CA THR A 32 -1.49 7.30 -0.40
C THR A 32 -0.35 6.53 -1.08
N ILE A 33 0.76 6.29 -0.38
CA ILE A 33 1.88 5.50 -0.91
C ILE A 33 2.05 4.24 -0.07
N GLU A 34 1.86 3.07 -0.67
CA GLU A 34 2.19 1.78 -0.09
C GLU A 34 3.59 1.32 -0.51
N VAL A 35 4.40 0.91 0.47
CA VAL A 35 5.79 0.51 0.24
C VAL A 35 5.90 -1.01 0.30
N ARG A 36 6.41 -1.60 -0.78
CA ARG A 36 6.71 -3.03 -0.89
C ARG A 36 8.10 -3.21 -1.49
N VAL A 37 8.67 -4.41 -1.38
CA VAL A 37 9.88 -4.77 -2.14
C VAL A 37 9.50 -5.46 -3.45
N GLN A 38 10.37 -5.47 -4.45
CA GLN A 38 10.07 -6.01 -5.79
C GLN A 38 10.08 -7.55 -5.83
N TYR A 39 9.26 -8.17 -5.00
CA TYR A 39 9.02 -9.61 -5.08
C TYR A 39 8.54 -9.99 -6.49
N PRO A 40 8.91 -11.19 -7.00
CA PRO A 40 8.55 -11.61 -8.34
C PRO A 40 7.04 -11.51 -8.64
N ASN A 41 6.19 -11.77 -7.64
CA ASN A 41 4.75 -11.64 -7.77
C ASN A 41 4.30 -10.18 -7.97
N LEU A 42 4.97 -9.19 -7.36
CA LEU A 42 4.61 -7.77 -7.45
C LEU A 42 5.23 -7.05 -8.65
N ARG A 43 6.15 -7.70 -9.37
CA ARG A 43 6.77 -7.11 -10.57
C ARG A 43 5.78 -6.82 -11.69
N THR A 44 4.67 -7.56 -11.74
CA THR A 44 3.61 -7.37 -12.74
C THR A 44 2.56 -6.33 -12.35
N LEU A 45 2.63 -5.80 -11.12
CA LEU A 45 1.72 -4.76 -10.65
C LEU A 45 1.95 -3.47 -11.45
N LYS A 46 0.86 -2.87 -11.92
CA LYS A 46 0.88 -1.64 -12.72
C LYS A 46 -0.26 -0.71 -12.33
N ALA A 47 -0.16 0.54 -12.79
CA ALA A 47 -1.26 1.50 -12.72
C ALA A 47 -2.53 0.92 -13.37
N GLY A 48 -3.68 1.13 -12.72
CA GLY A 48 -4.98 0.55 -13.11
C GLY A 48 -5.32 -0.76 -12.40
N ASP A 49 -4.35 -1.41 -11.76
CA ASP A 49 -4.63 -2.57 -10.92
C ASP A 49 -5.34 -2.14 -9.63
N HIS A 50 -5.98 -3.10 -8.96
CA HIS A 50 -6.60 -2.86 -7.66
C HIS A 50 -5.93 -3.72 -6.59
N ILE A 51 -5.83 -3.19 -5.38
CA ILE A 51 -5.31 -3.90 -4.22
C ILE A 51 -6.37 -3.87 -3.13
N ARG A 52 -6.76 -5.05 -2.66
CA ARG A 52 -7.61 -5.19 -1.48
C ARG A 52 -6.70 -5.41 -0.27
N PHE A 53 -6.56 -4.39 0.55
CA PHE A 53 -5.88 -4.54 1.84
C PHE A 53 -6.82 -5.22 2.81
N VAL A 54 -6.35 -6.29 3.46
CA VAL A 54 -7.12 -7.06 4.43
C VAL A 54 -6.46 -6.93 5.79
N CYS A 55 -7.26 -6.59 6.81
CA CYS A 55 -6.84 -6.49 8.20
C CYS A 55 -7.85 -7.21 9.11
N GLY A 56 -7.69 -8.53 9.26
CA GLY A 56 -8.58 -9.34 10.08
C GLY A 56 -9.95 -9.52 9.42
N ARG A 57 -10.98 -8.82 9.93
CA ARG A 57 -12.34 -8.84 9.36
C ARG A 57 -12.65 -7.66 8.46
N ASP A 58 -11.80 -6.64 8.48
CA ASP A 58 -11.95 -5.44 7.68
C ASP A 58 -11.12 -5.55 6.40
N ASP A 59 -11.64 -5.03 5.31
CA ASP A 59 -10.92 -4.87 4.06
C ASP A 59 -11.16 -3.50 3.43
N ALA A 60 -10.17 -3.02 2.69
CA ALA A 60 -10.21 -1.75 1.99
C ALA A 60 -9.74 -1.96 0.56
N LEU A 61 -10.62 -1.65 -0.39
CA LEU A 61 -10.26 -1.66 -1.81
C LEU A 61 -9.55 -0.36 -2.16
N THR A 62 -8.40 -0.49 -2.82
CA THR A 62 -7.63 0.64 -3.31
C THR A 62 -7.32 0.45 -4.79
N HIS A 63 -7.24 1.58 -5.50
CA HIS A 63 -6.88 1.66 -6.90
C HIS A 63 -5.44 2.11 -7.03
N VAL A 64 -4.64 1.38 -7.82
CA VAL A 64 -3.24 1.71 -8.06
C VAL A 64 -3.17 2.80 -9.13
N LYS A 65 -2.81 4.02 -8.72
CA LYS A 65 -2.62 5.15 -9.65
C LYS A 65 -1.29 5.05 -10.38
N ARG A 66 -0.23 4.67 -9.67
CA ARG A 66 1.14 4.63 -10.19
C ARG A 66 1.97 3.60 -9.42
N VAL A 67 2.95 3.01 -10.10
CA VAL A 67 3.95 2.13 -9.48
C VAL A 67 5.32 2.65 -9.86
N THR A 68 6.12 3.00 -8.87
CA THR A 68 7.47 3.54 -9.04
C THR A 68 8.48 2.63 -8.38
N ARG A 69 9.65 2.50 -9.00
CA ARG A 69 10.71 1.59 -8.55
C ARG A 69 11.91 2.42 -8.12
N TYR A 70 12.43 2.10 -6.95
CA TYR A 70 13.59 2.75 -6.35
C TYR A 70 14.63 1.71 -5.94
N THR A 71 15.87 2.18 -5.75
CA THR A 71 16.98 1.32 -5.35
C THR A 71 17.06 1.14 -3.83
N SER A 72 16.57 2.11 -3.06
CA SER A 72 16.59 2.11 -1.59
C SER A 72 15.32 2.71 -0.99
N PHE A 73 15.08 2.45 0.31
CA PHE A 73 13.95 3.07 1.02
C PHE A 73 14.14 4.58 1.22
N GLU A 74 15.39 5.02 1.32
CA GLU A 74 15.75 6.43 1.45
C GLU A 74 15.37 7.23 0.20
N GLU A 75 15.79 6.75 -0.98
CA GLU A 75 15.50 7.38 -2.27
C GLU A 75 13.99 7.49 -2.52
N MET A 76 13.26 6.44 -2.15
CA MET A 76 11.81 6.39 -2.25
C MET A 76 11.14 7.44 -1.36
N LEU A 77 11.56 7.57 -0.10
CA LEU A 77 10.99 8.56 0.82
C LEU A 77 11.35 9.99 0.43
N ASP A 78 12.55 10.22 -0.09
CA ASP A 78 12.98 11.54 -0.59
C ASP A 78 12.19 11.97 -1.82
N SER A 79 11.79 11.01 -2.66
CA SER A 79 11.04 11.28 -3.89
C SER A 79 9.53 11.38 -3.67
N GLU A 80 8.94 10.43 -2.94
CA GLU A 80 7.48 10.37 -2.73
C GLU A 80 7.02 11.28 -1.59
N GLY A 81 7.89 11.48 -0.59
CA GLY A 81 7.62 12.23 0.63
C GLY A 81 7.17 11.34 1.79
N PRO A 82 7.79 11.46 2.99
CA PRO A 82 7.46 10.62 4.14
C PRO A 82 6.02 10.80 4.63
N GLU A 83 5.43 11.98 4.43
CA GLU A 83 4.05 12.28 4.84
C GLU A 83 3.02 11.44 4.07
N LYS A 84 3.27 11.11 2.80
CA LYS A 84 2.37 10.28 1.99
C LYS A 84 2.48 8.80 2.29
N VAL A 85 3.63 8.37 2.82
CA VAL A 85 3.92 6.97 3.20
C VAL A 85 3.40 6.67 4.60
N ASN A 86 3.73 7.52 5.57
CA ASN A 86 3.24 7.43 6.94
C ASN A 86 3.36 8.81 7.63
N PRO A 87 2.29 9.61 7.67
CA PRO A 87 2.34 10.95 8.26
C PRO A 87 2.55 10.94 9.78
N THR A 88 2.34 9.80 10.44
CA THR A 88 2.45 9.69 11.91
C THR A 88 3.88 9.38 12.37
N SER A 89 4.87 9.35 11.48
CA SER A 89 6.26 9.02 11.84
C SER A 89 7.26 9.81 11.00
N PRO A 90 8.38 10.26 11.60
CA PRO A 90 9.42 10.95 10.86
C PRO A 90 10.14 9.99 9.91
N ARG A 91 10.73 10.54 8.83
CA ARG A 91 11.43 9.80 7.77
C ARG A 91 12.36 8.70 8.30
N ASP A 92 13.24 9.05 9.23
CA ASP A 92 14.27 8.11 9.72
C ASP A 92 13.67 6.95 10.51
N GLN A 93 12.59 7.21 11.27
CA GLN A 93 11.84 6.17 11.97
C GLN A 93 11.13 5.26 10.98
N GLN A 94 10.56 5.81 9.90
CA GLN A 94 9.94 5.00 8.85
C GLN A 94 10.96 4.07 8.19
N ILE A 95 12.16 4.57 7.86
CA ILE A 95 13.24 3.75 7.29
C ILE A 95 13.61 2.62 8.25
N ALA A 96 13.79 2.92 9.54
CA ALA A 96 14.12 1.92 10.55
C ALA A 96 13.03 0.85 10.69
N ASP A 97 11.76 1.25 10.75
CA ASP A 97 10.62 0.34 10.84
C ASP A 97 10.46 -0.52 9.59
N ILE A 98 10.65 0.07 8.42
CA ILE A 98 10.60 -0.65 7.13
C ILE A 98 11.76 -1.65 7.06
N ARG A 99 12.99 -1.25 7.39
CA ARG A 99 14.17 -2.15 7.39
C ARG A 99 14.04 -3.29 8.42
N ARG A 100 13.30 -3.07 9.50
CA ARG A 100 12.96 -4.14 10.47
C ARG A 100 12.05 -5.22 9.87
N ILE A 101 11.20 -4.86 8.91
CA ILE A 101 10.33 -5.80 8.18
C ILE A 101 11.05 -6.37 6.94
N TYR A 102 11.75 -5.49 6.23
CA TYR A 102 12.48 -5.74 5.00
C TYR A 102 13.97 -5.47 5.21
N GLY A 103 14.69 -6.48 5.72
CA GLY A 103 16.14 -6.40 5.87
C GLY A 103 16.89 -6.14 4.54
N PRO A 104 18.21 -5.96 4.60
CA PRO A 104 19.02 -5.50 3.46
C PRO A 104 18.92 -6.40 2.23
N GLU A 105 18.77 -7.72 2.41
CA GLU A 105 18.59 -8.66 1.30
C GLU A 105 17.28 -8.41 0.52
N LYS A 106 16.23 -7.96 1.21
CA LYS A 106 14.95 -7.64 0.60
C LYS A 106 14.96 -6.25 -0.03
N GLU A 107 15.66 -5.30 0.59
CA GLU A 107 15.93 -3.99 -0.01
C GLU A 107 16.72 -4.13 -1.33
N ALA A 108 17.66 -5.09 -1.39
CA ALA A 108 18.44 -5.40 -2.60
C ALA A 108 17.60 -5.98 -3.76
N LEU A 109 16.39 -6.49 -3.50
CA LEU A 109 15.43 -6.83 -4.57
C LEU A 109 14.88 -5.58 -5.26
N GLY A 110 15.10 -4.41 -4.66
CA GLY A 110 14.56 -3.11 -5.02
C GLY A 110 13.30 -2.76 -4.22
N VAL A 111 12.99 -1.48 -4.21
CA VAL A 111 11.82 -0.92 -3.52
C VAL A 111 10.74 -0.56 -4.55
N LEU A 112 9.49 -0.83 -4.20
CA LEU A 112 8.29 -0.49 -4.97
C LEU A 112 7.48 0.50 -4.13
N ALA A 113 7.32 1.71 -4.65
CA ALA A 113 6.34 2.66 -4.15
C ALA A 113 5.08 2.53 -5.01
N ILE A 114 3.98 2.14 -4.38
CA ILE A 114 2.70 1.94 -5.04
C ILE A 114 1.81 3.09 -4.60
N GLU A 115 1.55 4.02 -5.51
CA GLU A 115 0.58 5.07 -5.28
C GLU A 115 -0.82 4.49 -5.38
N ILE A 116 -1.54 4.55 -4.27
CA ILE A 116 -2.85 3.98 -4.07
C ILE A 116 -3.85 5.08 -3.72
N GLU A 117 -5.07 4.88 -4.16
CA GLU A 117 -6.21 5.72 -3.84
C GLU A 117 -7.29 4.84 -3.25
N LEU A 118 -7.82 5.23 -2.09
CA LEU A 118 -8.93 4.51 -1.48
C LEU A 118 -10.13 4.56 -2.41
N VAL A 119 -10.61 3.40 -2.83
CA VAL A 119 -11.90 3.28 -3.49
C VAL A 119 -12.92 3.25 -2.38
N ALA A 120 -13.32 4.45 -1.92
CA ALA A 120 -14.45 4.56 -1.02
C ALA A 120 -15.65 3.93 -1.75
N ASP A 121 -16.31 2.96 -1.11
CA ASP A 121 -17.64 2.57 -1.55
C ASP A 121 -18.47 3.85 -1.64
N PRO A 122 -19.17 4.12 -2.77
CA PRO A 122 -20.14 5.20 -2.79
C PRO A 122 -21.13 4.88 -1.68
N THR A 123 -21.02 5.58 -0.56
CA THR A 123 -21.98 5.46 0.53
C THR A 123 -23.33 5.89 -0.06
N PRO A 124 -24.39 5.08 0.10
CA PRO A 124 -25.69 5.30 -0.55
C PRO A 124 -26.34 6.63 -0.18
#